data_AF-A0A2G6L9M9-F1
#
_entry.id   AF-A0A2G6L9M9-F1
#
_cell.length_a   1.000
_cell.length_b   1.000
_cell.length_c   1.000
_cell.angle_alpha   90.00
_cell.angle_beta   90.00
_cell.angle_gamma   90.00
#
_symmetry.space_group_name_H-M   'P 1'
#
loop_
_entity.id
_entity.type
_entity.pdbx_description
1 polymer ?
#
loop_
_entity_poly.entity_id
_entity_poly.type
_entity_poly.pdbx_seq_one_letter_code
_entity_poly.pdbx_strand_id
1 'polypeptide(L)'
;MTEKPLILAVTGPTASGKTDLAMHLAEHLPIELINMDSAQIYRDMNIGTAKITPQQQQQYPHHLMDICSPQDSYSAARFAEDVSRLVPLINARGNLPLVV
;
A
#
# COMPACT_ATOMS: atom_id res chain seq x y z
N MET A 1 26.19 -3.57 -13.22
CA MET A 1 25.08 -4.37 -12.64
C MET A 1 24.07 -3.35 -12.16
N THR A 2 22.85 -3.33 -12.71
CA THR A 2 21.79 -2.46 -12.20
C THR A 2 21.40 -2.98 -10.82
N GLU A 3 21.62 -2.18 -9.78
CA GLU A 3 21.15 -2.53 -8.43
C GLU A 3 19.63 -2.69 -8.46
N LYS A 4 19.14 -3.79 -7.89
CA LYS A 4 17.70 -4.01 -7.76
C LYS A 4 17.18 -3.06 -6.68
N PRO A 5 16.05 -2.36 -6.92
CA PRO A 5 15.47 -1.48 -5.91
C PRO A 5 15.07 -2.27 -4.66
N LEU A 6 15.36 -1.71 -3.48
CA LEU A 6 14.92 -2.27 -2.20
C LEU A 6 13.41 -2.05 -2.05
N ILE A 7 12.70 -3.10 -1.62
CA ILE A 7 11.27 -3.06 -1.28
C ILE A 7 11.11 -3.76 0.06
N LEU A 8 10.40 -3.13 1.00
CA LEU A 8 10.02 -3.75 2.26
C LEU A 8 8.61 -4.35 2.14
N ALA A 9 8.39 -5.53 2.71
CA ALA A 9 7.08 -6.16 2.75
C ALA A 9 6.74 -6.55 4.19
N VAL A 10 5.60 -6.07 4.69
CA VAL A 10 5.06 -6.43 6.00
C VAL A 10 3.87 -7.35 5.77
N THR A 11 4.04 -8.64 6.02
CA THR A 11 3.01 -9.67 5.77
C THR A 11 2.64 -10.40 7.05
N GLY A 12 1.48 -11.08 7.04
CA GLY A 12 0.93 -11.74 8.23
C GLY A 12 -0.60 -11.83 8.18
N PRO A 13 -1.23 -12.58 9.11
CA PRO A 13 -2.67 -12.83 9.09
C PRO A 13 -3.49 -11.55 9.34
N THR A 14 -4.77 -11.57 8.96
CA THR A 14 -5.69 -10.47 9.28
C THR A 14 -5.75 -10.23 10.79
N ALA A 15 -5.88 -8.96 11.19
CA ALA A 15 -5.88 -8.52 12.60
C ALA A 15 -4.56 -8.74 13.37
N SER A 16 -3.43 -9.00 12.70
CA SER A 16 -2.12 -9.12 13.35
C SER A 16 -1.37 -7.80 13.59
N GLY A 17 -2.01 -6.64 13.39
CA GLY A 17 -1.40 -5.32 13.61
C GLY A 17 -0.43 -4.82 12.53
N LYS A 18 -0.48 -5.37 11.31
CA LYS A 18 0.44 -5.00 10.21
C LYS A 18 0.38 -3.52 9.84
N THR A 19 -0.83 -2.99 9.70
CA THR A 19 -1.07 -1.60 9.32
C THR A 19 -0.51 -0.66 10.39
N ASP A 20 -0.69 -0.99 11.67
CA ASP A 20 -0.14 -0.19 12.78
C ASP A 20 1.40 -0.19 12.75
N LEU A 21 2.03 -1.35 12.52
CA LEU A 21 3.48 -1.44 12.35
C LEU A 21 3.97 -0.60 11.16
N ALA A 22 3.29 -0.69 10.02
CA ALA A 22 3.67 0.05 8.82
C ALA A 22 3.54 1.57 8.98
N MET A 23 2.45 2.04 9.62
CA MET A 23 2.28 3.45 9.98
C MET A 23 3.38 3.91 10.94
N HIS A 24 3.68 3.13 11.98
CA HIS A 24 4.76 3.46 12.92
C HIS A 24 6.14 3.53 12.25
N LEU A 25 6.43 2.62 11.30
CA LEU A 25 7.66 2.71 10.51
C LEU A 25 7.72 4.00 9.68
N ALA A 26 6.60 4.43 9.09
CA ALA A 26 6.51 5.65 8.29
C ALA A 26 6.68 6.95 9.12
N GLU A 27 6.53 6.90 10.44
CA GLU A 27 6.86 8.03 11.32
C GLU A 27 8.37 8.23 11.50
N HIS A 28 9.16 7.18 11.31
CA HIS A 28 10.59 7.17 11.61
C HIS A 28 11.48 7.06 10.37
N LEU A 29 10.92 6.63 9.24
CA LEU A 29 11.63 6.40 7.99
C LEU A 29 10.88 7.06 6.82
N PRO A 30 11.57 7.52 5.77
CA PRO A 30 10.94 8.08 4.58
C PRO A 30 10.27 6.97 3.77
N ILE A 31 9.08 6.54 4.17
CA ILE A 31 8.36 5.41 3.58
C ILE A 31 7.12 5.89 2.82
N GLU A 32 6.85 5.26 1.68
CA GLU A 32 5.54 5.33 1.04
C GLU A 32 4.87 3.95 1.07
N LEU A 33 3.65 3.91 1.59
CA LEU A 33 2.89 2.68 1.82
C LEU A 33 2.16 2.26 0.53
N ILE A 34 2.19 0.97 0.22
CA ILE A 34 1.47 0.36 -0.91
C ILE A 34 0.54 -0.70 -0.34
N ASN A 35 -0.78 -0.48 -0.48
CA ASN A 35 -1.80 -1.41 -0.03
C ASN A 35 -1.75 -2.74 -0.79
N MET A 36 -1.71 -3.86 -0.07
CA MET A 36 -1.75 -5.23 -0.58
C MET A 36 -3.02 -5.99 -0.16
N ASP A 37 -4.09 -5.29 0.21
CA ASP A 37 -5.40 -5.91 0.48
C ASP A 37 -6.32 -5.81 -0.74
N SER A 38 -6.83 -6.96 -1.22
CA SER A 38 -7.66 -7.06 -2.42
C SER A 38 -9.09 -6.54 -2.26
N ALA A 39 -9.52 -6.21 -1.04
CA ALA A 39 -10.81 -5.58 -0.77
C ALA A 39 -10.67 -4.06 -0.59
N GLN A 40 -9.56 -3.58 -0.02
CA GLN A 40 -9.33 -2.15 0.22
C GLN A 40 -9.05 -1.32 -1.05
N ILE A 41 -8.79 -1.98 -2.18
CA ILE A 41 -8.63 -1.34 -3.50
C ILE A 41 -9.92 -0.68 -4.02
N TYR A 42 -11.10 -1.10 -3.55
CA TYR A 42 -12.39 -0.67 -4.09
C TYR A 42 -12.97 0.53 -3.35
N ARG A 43 -13.41 1.54 -4.08
CA ARG A 43 -14.08 2.73 -3.55
C ARG A 43 -15.36 2.39 -2.81
N ASP A 44 -15.72 3.24 -1.86
CA ASP A 44 -16.96 3.20 -1.07
C ASP A 44 -17.15 1.97 -0.16
N MET A 45 -16.29 0.95 -0.28
CA MET A 45 -16.29 -0.23 0.56
C MET A 45 -15.40 -0.04 1.79
N ASN A 46 -15.76 0.85 2.72
CA ASN A 46 -14.85 1.25 3.81
C ASN A 46 -14.98 0.38 5.08
N ILE A 47 -16.22 0.21 5.57
CA ILE A 47 -16.47 -0.44 6.87
C ILE A 47 -16.17 -1.94 6.80
N GLY A 48 -16.71 -2.63 5.78
CA GLY A 48 -16.59 -4.08 5.64
C GLY A 48 -15.18 -4.58 5.33
N THR A 49 -14.28 -3.70 4.88
CA THR A 49 -12.89 -4.04 4.54
C THR A 49 -11.89 -3.53 5.56
N ALA A 50 -12.37 -2.97 6.68
CA ALA A 50 -11.55 -2.37 7.73
C ALA A 50 -10.50 -1.37 7.19
N LYS A 51 -10.89 -0.51 6.23
CA LYS A 51 -10.00 0.57 5.77
C LYS A 51 -9.66 1.51 6.91
N ILE A 52 -8.42 2.01 6.88
CA ILE A 52 -8.00 3.10 7.76
C ILE A 52 -8.88 4.34 7.54
N THR A 53 -9.07 5.10 8.61
CA THR A 53 -9.93 6.29 8.61
C THR A 53 -9.40 7.36 7.64
N PRO A 54 -10.25 8.28 7.15
CA PRO A 54 -9.80 9.38 6.29
C PRO A 54 -8.67 10.22 6.91
N GLN A 55 -8.69 10.42 8.22
CA GLN A 55 -7.63 11.12 8.95
C GLN A 55 -6.30 10.35 8.87
N GLN A 56 -6.33 9.03 9.09
CA GLN A 56 -5.14 8.19 8.93
C GLN A 56 -4.66 8.14 7.49
N GLN A 57 -5.55 8.14 6.49
CA GLN A 57 -5.14 8.17 5.07
C GLN A 57 -4.44 9.49 4.71
N GLN A 58 -4.87 10.61 5.28
CA GLN A 58 -4.20 11.90 5.09
C GLN A 58 -2.81 11.91 5.73
N GLN A 59 -2.67 11.30 6.91
CA GLN A 59 -1.40 11.24 7.64
C GLN A 59 -0.43 10.20 7.05
N TYR A 60 -0.95 9.06 6.59
CA TYR A 60 -0.21 7.94 6.01
C TYR A 60 -0.84 7.56 4.66
N PRO A 61 -0.53 8.30 3.58
CA PRO A 61 -1.07 8.02 2.27
C PRO A 61 -0.68 6.61 1.80
N HIS A 62 -1.69 5.81 1.43
CA HIS A 62 -1.50 4.48 0.85
C HIS A 62 -1.73 4.54 -0.66
N HIS A 63 -0.75 4.11 -1.43
CA HIS A 63 -0.95 3.78 -2.84
C HIS A 63 -1.84 2.55 -2.96
N LEU A 64 -2.56 2.43 -4.08
CA LEU A 64 -3.45 1.29 -4.38
C LEU A 64 -4.60 1.10 -3.38
N MET A 65 -5.04 2.19 -2.73
CA MET A 65 -6.31 2.26 -1.99
C MET A 65 -7.30 3.08 -2.81
N ASP A 66 -8.57 2.68 -2.84
CA ASP A 66 -9.63 3.41 -3.56
C ASP A 66 -9.36 3.66 -5.06
N ILE A 67 -8.63 2.74 -5.71
CA ILE A 67 -8.23 2.84 -7.12
C ILE A 67 -9.26 2.26 -8.10
N CYS A 68 -10.18 1.43 -7.62
CA CYS A 68 -11.18 0.73 -8.44
C CYS A 68 -12.62 1.07 -8.04
N SER A 69 -13.54 1.06 -9.00
CA SER A 69 -14.98 0.95 -8.73
C SER A 69 -15.29 -0.47 -8.24
N PRO A 70 -16.30 -0.68 -7.36
CA PRO A 70 -16.74 -2.03 -6.98
C PRO A 70 -17.16 -2.93 -8.15
N GLN A 71 -17.43 -2.35 -9.34
CA GLN A 71 -17.79 -3.10 -10.55
C GLN A 71 -16.56 -3.54 -11.36
N ASP A 72 -15.39 -2.97 -11.07
CA ASP A 72 -14.16 -3.29 -11.77
C ASP A 72 -13.59 -4.63 -11.28
N SER A 73 -12.84 -5.31 -12.15
CA SER A 73 -12.02 -6.44 -11.75
C SER A 73 -10.57 -5.99 -11.49
N TYR A 74 -9.98 -6.55 -10.44
CA TYR A 74 -8.57 -6.35 -10.10
C TYR A 74 -7.90 -7.71 -9.84
N SER A 75 -6.72 -7.92 -10.45
CA SER A 75 -6.03 -9.21 -10.43
C SER A 75 -4.64 -9.08 -9.81
N ALA A 76 -4.07 -10.20 -9.37
CA ALA A 76 -2.69 -10.25 -8.88
C ALA A 76 -1.66 -9.81 -9.94
N ALA A 77 -1.93 -10.07 -11.23
CA ALA A 77 -1.09 -9.59 -12.32
C ALA A 77 -1.10 -8.06 -12.41
N ARG A 78 -2.30 -7.45 -12.36
CA ARG A 78 -2.45 -5.99 -12.36
C ARG A 78 -1.80 -5.36 -11.12
N PHE A 79 -1.92 -5.99 -9.96
CA PHE A 79 -1.21 -5.57 -8.75
C PHE A 79 0.31 -5.56 -8.96
N ALA A 80 0.88 -6.64 -9.50
CA ALA A 80 2.32 -6.70 -9.77
C ALA A 80 2.78 -5.62 -10.77
N GLU A 81 1.98 -5.33 -11.78
CA GLU A 81 2.24 -4.24 -12.74
C GLU A 81 2.19 -2.86 -12.06
N ASP A 82 1.18 -2.61 -11.23
CA ASP A 82 1.02 -1.36 -10.49
C ASP A 82 2.18 -1.14 -9.51
N VAL A 83 2.58 -2.16 -8.74
CA VAL A 83 3.74 -2.09 -7.84
C VAL A 83 5.01 -1.85 -8.63
N SER A 84 5.22 -2.58 -9.73
CA SER A 84 6.39 -2.41 -10.61
C SER A 84 6.51 -0.99 -11.15
N ARG A 85 5.37 -0.32 -11.42
CA ARG A 85 5.33 1.08 -11.83
C ARG A 85 5.57 2.05 -10.68
N LEU A 86 5.06 1.76 -9.48
CA LEU A 86 5.17 2.64 -8.31
C LEU A 86 6.57 2.67 -7.71
N VAL A 87 7.23 1.51 -7.59
CA VAL A 87 8.57 1.38 -6.97
C VAL A 87 9.59 2.37 -7.52
N PRO A 88 9.83 2.51 -8.84
CA PRO A 88 10.80 3.49 -9.34
C PRO A 88 10.38 4.94 -9.05
N LEU A 89 9.08 5.24 -9.03
CA LEU A 89 8.57 6.59 -8.74
C LEU A 89 8.79 6.95 -7.27
N ILE A 90 8.54 6.00 -6.35
CA ILE A 90 8.77 6.15 -4.91
C ILE A 90 10.27 6.34 -4.64
N ASN A 91 11.11 5.48 -5.21
CA ASN A 91 12.56 5.57 -5.07
C ASN A 91 13.12 6.89 -5.62
N ALA A 92 12.58 7.39 -6.75
CA ALA A 92 13.00 8.67 -7.33
C ALA A 92 12.69 9.87 -6.42
N ARG A 93 11.74 9.74 -5.50
CA ARG A 93 11.46 10.73 -4.44
C ARG A 93 12.34 10.57 -3.20
N GLY A 94 13.23 9.56 -3.18
CA GLY A 94 14.10 9.26 -2.04
C GLY A 94 13.40 8.45 -0.93
N ASN A 95 12.21 7.93 -1.19
CA ASN A 95 11.43 7.15 -0.22
C ASN A 95 11.61 5.65 -0.43
N LEU A 96 11.41 4.86 0.63
CA LEU A 96 11.39 3.40 0.62
C LEU A 96 9.96 2.90 0.37
N PRO A 97 9.69 2.14 -0.71
CA PRO A 97 8.40 1.49 -0.90
C PRO A 97 8.19 0.37 0.12
N LEU A 98 7.06 0.42 0.84
CA LEU A 98 6.64 -0.61 1.78
C LEU A 98 5.28 -1.16 1.36
N VAL A 99 5.23 -2.46 1.08
CA VAL A 99 4.00 -3.19 0.76
C VAL A 99 3.40 -3.78 2.04
N VAL A 100 2.14 -3.47 2.34
CA VAL A 100 1.44 -3.88 3.57
C VAL A 100 -0.02 -4.26 3.32
#